data_AF-A0A1G9DMX2-F1
#
_entry.id   AF-A0A1G9DMX2-F1
#
_cell.length_a   1.000
_cell.length_b   1.000
_cell.length_c   1.000
_cell.angle_alpha   90.00
_cell.angle_beta   90.00
_cell.angle_gamma   90.00
#
_symmetry.space_group_name_H-M   'P 1'
#
loop_
_entity.id
_entity.type
_entity.pdbx_description
1 polymer ?
#
loop_
_entity_poly.entity_id
_entity_poly.type
_entity_poly.pdbx_seq_one_letter_code
_entity_poly.pdbx_strand_id
1 'polypeptide(L)'
;MSKRKTKLSATRPGAGYEVGYGKPPEASRFQAGRSGNPKGRPRGSKNKRPALNEERLKGIILDEAYREITVRDGDRNVTVPMAQAIVRSLAVNAAKGQHRAQRLFAEMLTSTESQNRALADEWLEIANEYKAYWERELERRERLGITDQSPPQPHPDQVKIDMKTGEAWIEGPVTKEQVAELEMWTSRRDGYVQELEWLRQEFDTSEDEADKAGLEGDIRNAEKILAMIELILERIGY
;
A
#
# COMPACT_ATOMS: atom_id res chain seq x y z
N MET A 1 3.50 41.73 58.84
CA MET A 1 3.91 41.23 60.16
C MET A 1 4.91 40.10 59.99
N SER A 2 6.18 40.38 60.29
CA SER A 2 7.31 39.45 60.15
C SER A 2 7.40 38.53 61.37
N LYS A 3 7.14 37.23 61.20
CA LYS A 3 7.29 36.24 62.28
C LYS A 3 8.75 35.78 62.34
N ARG A 4 9.38 36.04 63.50
CA ARG A 4 10.77 35.69 63.84
C ARG A 4 11.04 34.22 63.55
N LYS A 5 12.09 33.94 62.76
CA LYS A 5 12.66 32.60 62.62
C LYS A 5 13.41 32.25 63.90
N THR A 6 12.90 31.28 64.64
CA THR A 6 13.61 30.62 65.75
C THR A 6 14.83 29.92 65.17
N LYS A 7 16.03 30.49 65.35
CA LYS A 7 17.29 29.84 64.99
C LYS A 7 17.53 28.69 65.98
N LEU A 8 17.36 27.46 65.53
CA LEU A 8 17.86 26.29 66.25
C LEU A 8 19.40 26.32 66.25
N SER A 9 19.97 25.90 67.38
CA SER A 9 21.37 26.06 67.75
C SER A 9 22.36 25.55 66.68
N ALA A 10 23.32 26.40 66.32
CA ALA A 10 24.50 25.98 65.58
C ALA A 10 25.24 24.90 66.37
N THR A 11 25.34 23.70 65.80
CA THR A 11 26.18 22.62 66.32
C THR A 11 27.62 23.12 66.43
N ARG A 12 28.23 22.97 67.61
CA ARG A 12 29.64 23.31 67.84
C ARG A 12 30.53 22.45 66.92
N PRO A 13 31.55 23.02 66.25
CA PRO A 13 32.49 22.23 65.47
C PRO A 13 33.30 21.36 66.43
N GLY A 14 33.03 20.05 66.47
CA GLY A 14 33.71 19.09 67.34
C GLY A 14 32.82 18.06 68.06
N ALA A 15 31.49 18.18 68.00
CA ALA A 15 30.59 17.15 68.52
C ALA A 15 30.30 16.10 67.43
N GLY A 16 30.84 14.88 67.60
CA GLY A 16 30.56 13.75 66.70
C GLY A 16 29.06 13.42 66.66
N TYR A 17 28.55 13.07 65.47
CA TYR A 17 27.16 12.68 65.26
C TYR A 17 26.83 11.41 66.08
N GLU A 18 26.05 11.55 67.15
CA GLU A 18 25.63 10.43 67.99
C GLU A 18 24.52 9.62 67.28
N VAL A 19 24.87 8.40 66.87
CA VAL A 19 23.97 7.45 66.21
C VAL A 19 23.03 6.84 67.26
N GLY A 20 21.73 6.78 66.97
CA GLY A 20 20.72 6.24 67.87
C GLY A 20 19.43 5.87 67.15
N TYR A 21 18.40 5.46 67.91
CA TYR A 21 17.12 5.06 67.32
C TYR A 21 16.51 6.22 66.51
N GLY A 22 16.20 5.97 65.24
CA GLY A 22 15.70 6.99 64.30
C GLY A 22 16.75 7.99 63.79
N LYS A 23 18.04 7.84 64.17
CA LYS A 23 19.16 8.69 63.75
C LYS A 23 20.25 7.86 63.05
N PRO A 24 20.07 7.53 61.75
CA PRO A 24 21.03 6.72 61.01
C PRO A 24 22.37 7.47 60.82
N PRO A 25 23.52 6.76 60.82
CA PRO A 25 24.83 7.37 60.61
C PRO A 25 24.89 8.23 59.34
N GLU A 26 25.56 9.39 59.41
CA GLU A 26 25.65 10.29 58.25
C GLU A 26 26.28 9.63 57.02
N ALA A 27 27.26 8.76 57.21
CA ALA A 27 27.96 8.05 56.14
C ALA A 27 27.06 7.10 55.33
N SER A 28 25.95 6.61 55.89
CA SER A 28 25.04 5.64 55.23
C SER A 28 23.71 6.26 54.78
N ARG A 29 23.50 7.56 54.99
CA ARG A 29 22.29 8.26 54.54
C ARG A 29 22.33 8.51 53.04
N PHE A 30 21.23 8.21 52.35
CA PHE A 30 21.08 8.60 50.94
C PHE A 30 21.03 10.13 50.81
N GLN A 31 21.74 10.65 49.80
CA GLN A 31 21.72 12.07 49.48
C GLN A 31 20.34 12.47 48.93
N ALA A 32 19.79 13.57 49.43
CA ALA A 32 18.52 14.11 48.92
C ALA A 32 18.64 14.38 47.41
N GLY A 33 17.68 13.88 46.63
CA GLY A 33 17.67 14.00 45.17
C GLY A 33 18.38 12.88 44.40
N ARG A 34 19.16 12.02 45.08
CA ARG A 34 19.81 10.86 44.46
C ARG A 34 19.16 9.57 44.95
N SER A 35 18.61 8.79 44.02
CA SER A 35 18.07 7.45 44.33
C SER A 35 19.19 6.54 44.84
N GLY A 36 18.95 5.83 45.94
CA GLY A 36 19.86 4.80 46.46
C GLY A 36 19.99 3.58 45.55
N ASN A 37 19.06 3.40 44.61
CA ASN A 37 19.14 2.40 43.56
C ASN A 37 19.10 3.08 42.17
N PRO A 38 20.27 3.34 41.54
CA PRO A 38 20.35 3.95 40.21
C PRO A 38 19.78 3.08 39.10
N LYS A 39 19.76 1.75 39.27
CA LYS A 39 19.15 0.80 38.34
C LYS A 39 17.65 0.62 38.56
N GLY A 40 17.10 1.26 39.59
CA GLY A 40 15.68 1.27 39.87
C GLY A 40 14.91 2.06 38.82
N ARG A 41 13.58 1.93 38.85
CA ARG A 41 12.70 2.64 37.93
C ARG A 41 12.86 4.16 38.12
N PRO A 42 13.10 4.95 37.04
CA PRO A 42 13.25 6.40 37.14
C PRO A 42 11.99 7.06 37.72
N ARG A 43 12.20 7.99 38.65
CA ARG A 43 11.13 8.78 39.28
C ARG A 43 10.40 9.58 38.20
N GLY A 44 9.12 9.30 37.98
CA GLY A 44 8.29 10.00 36.98
C GLY A 44 8.04 9.25 35.66
N SER A 45 8.57 8.03 35.48
CA SER A 45 8.29 7.20 34.29
C SER A 45 6.83 6.71 34.26
N LYS A 46 5.92 7.51 33.69
CA LYS A 46 4.57 7.04 33.30
C LYS A 46 4.69 6.13 32.07
N ASN A 47 3.87 5.08 32.00
CA ASN A 47 3.72 4.32 30.75
C ASN A 47 3.25 5.33 29.68
N LYS A 48 4.15 5.71 28.76
CA LYS A 48 3.82 6.67 27.70
C LYS A 48 2.64 6.07 26.94
N ARG A 49 1.54 6.82 26.86
CA ARG A 49 0.47 6.47 25.91
C ARG A 49 1.08 6.53 24.51
N PRO A 50 0.71 5.62 23.59
CA PRO A 50 1.16 5.71 22.21
C PRO A 50 0.86 7.11 21.67
N ALA A 51 1.67 7.56 20.72
CA ALA A 51 1.39 8.80 20.00
C ALA A 51 -0.01 8.71 19.37
N LEU A 52 -0.65 9.86 19.09
CA LEU A 52 -1.97 9.90 18.46
C LEU A 52 -2.04 9.09 17.14
N ASN A 53 -0.89 8.87 16.51
CA ASN A 53 -0.72 8.22 15.22
C ASN A 53 -0.28 6.75 15.35
N GLU A 54 -0.05 6.26 16.57
CA GLU A 54 0.39 4.90 16.84
C GLU A 54 -0.81 4.01 17.18
N GLU A 55 -1.49 3.54 16.13
CA GLU A 55 -2.58 2.56 16.25
C GLU A 55 -2.05 1.15 16.55
N ARG A 56 -1.30 0.98 17.65
CA ARG A 56 -0.64 -0.29 18.01
C ARG A 56 -1.60 -1.47 18.03
N LEU A 57 -2.85 -1.25 18.46
CA LEU A 57 -3.87 -2.29 18.48
C LEU A 57 -4.29 -2.71 17.06
N LYS A 58 -4.42 -1.75 16.14
CA LYS A 58 -4.76 -2.06 14.74
C LYS A 58 -3.66 -2.88 14.08
N GLY A 59 -2.39 -2.53 14.31
CA GLY A 59 -1.26 -3.34 13.84
C GLY A 59 -1.35 -4.78 14.33
N ILE A 60 -1.50 -4.99 15.64
CA ILE A 60 -1.64 -6.34 16.23
C ILE A 60 -2.87 -7.08 15.67
N ILE A 61 -4.01 -6.41 15.49
CA ILE A 61 -5.21 -7.01 14.92
C ILE A 61 -4.96 -7.45 13.47
N LEU A 62 -4.30 -6.63 12.65
CA LEU A 62 -3.98 -6.97 11.27
C LEU A 62 -2.98 -8.12 11.22
N ASP A 63 -1.93 -8.09 12.03
CA ASP A 63 -0.93 -9.16 12.11
C ASP A 63 -1.60 -10.50 12.46
N GLU A 64 -2.51 -10.51 13.45
CA GLU A 64 -3.23 -11.72 13.85
C GLU A 64 -4.26 -12.15 12.80
N ALA A 65 -4.93 -11.20 12.14
CA ALA A 65 -5.89 -11.48 11.08
C ALA A 65 -5.24 -12.16 9.86
N TYR A 66 -4.02 -11.75 9.50
CA TYR A 66 -3.27 -12.28 8.36
C TYR A 66 -2.35 -13.46 8.71
N ARG A 67 -2.20 -13.79 9.99
CA ARG A 67 -1.46 -14.97 10.43
C ARG A 67 -2.12 -16.24 9.88
N GLU A 68 -1.32 -17.11 9.27
CA GLU A 68 -1.78 -18.40 8.77
C GLU A 68 -2.10 -19.37 9.92
N ILE A 69 -3.20 -20.10 9.76
CA ILE A 69 -3.59 -21.22 10.62
C ILE A 69 -4.05 -22.41 9.79
N THR A 70 -3.80 -23.61 10.30
CA THR A 70 -4.32 -24.85 9.71
C THR A 70 -5.71 -25.12 10.27
N VAL A 71 -6.71 -25.19 9.37
CA VAL A 71 -8.10 -25.48 9.73
C VAL A 71 -8.56 -26.72 8.97
N ARG A 72 -9.39 -27.54 9.62
CA ARG A 72 -10.04 -28.69 8.98
C ARG A 72 -11.29 -28.22 8.24
N ASP A 73 -11.28 -28.38 6.92
CA ASP A 73 -12.39 -28.08 6.02
C ASP A 73 -12.94 -29.40 5.46
N GLY A 74 -13.96 -29.94 6.12
CA GLY A 74 -14.47 -31.30 5.86
C GLY A 74 -13.41 -32.37 6.10
N ASP A 75 -13.00 -33.04 5.01
CA ASP A 75 -12.02 -34.13 5.03
C ASP A 75 -10.59 -33.68 4.71
N ARG A 76 -10.36 -32.39 4.45
CA ARG A 76 -9.03 -31.86 4.13
C ARG A 76 -8.60 -30.81 5.15
N ASN A 77 -7.29 -30.72 5.39
CA ASN A 77 -6.70 -29.62 6.15
C ASN A 77 -6.22 -28.55 5.17
N VAL A 78 -6.61 -27.30 5.41
CA VAL A 78 -6.24 -26.16 4.57
C VAL A 78 -5.58 -25.10 5.46
N THR A 79 -4.45 -24.58 4.99
CA THR A 79 -3.78 -23.44 5.62
C THR A 79 -4.30 -22.16 5.00
N VAL A 80 -4.89 -21.28 5.83
CA VAL A 80 -5.46 -20.00 5.41
C VAL A 80 -5.23 -18.94 6.49
N PRO A 81 -5.27 -17.64 6.15
CA PRO A 81 -5.29 -16.57 7.14
C PRO A 81 -6.42 -16.73 8.15
N MET A 82 -6.15 -16.39 9.42
CA MET A 82 -7.12 -16.45 10.53
C MET A 82 -8.44 -15.74 10.19
N ALA A 83 -8.38 -14.54 9.62
CA ALA A 83 -9.58 -13.80 9.23
C ALA A 83 -10.43 -14.57 8.21
N GLN A 84 -9.79 -15.18 7.20
CA GLN A 84 -10.49 -15.97 6.20
C GLN A 84 -11.12 -17.23 6.81
N ALA A 85 -10.42 -17.90 7.72
CA ALA A 85 -10.94 -19.06 8.44
C ALA A 85 -12.19 -18.71 9.28
N ILE A 86 -12.16 -17.58 9.99
CA ILE A 86 -13.29 -17.09 10.80
C ILE A 86 -14.51 -16.82 9.90
N VAL A 87 -14.33 -16.12 8.78
CA VAL A 87 -15.41 -15.81 7.84
C VAL A 87 -16.00 -17.08 7.22
N ARG A 88 -15.17 -18.05 6.83
CA ARG A 88 -15.65 -19.35 6.32
C ARG A 88 -16.48 -20.10 7.37
N SER A 89 -15.97 -20.20 8.60
CA SER A 89 -16.70 -20.87 9.70
C SER A 89 -18.02 -20.17 10.00
N LEU A 90 -18.03 -18.84 10.00
CA LEU A 90 -19.25 -18.03 10.17
C LEU A 90 -20.27 -18.35 9.07
N ALA A 91 -19.84 -18.38 7.80
CA ALA A 91 -20.69 -18.70 6.66
C ALA A 91 -21.26 -20.13 6.74
N VAL A 92 -20.44 -21.14 7.09
CA VAL A 92 -20.91 -22.52 7.29
C VAL A 92 -21.95 -22.60 8.41
N ASN A 93 -21.72 -21.92 9.53
CA ASN A 93 -22.66 -21.92 10.65
C ASN A 93 -23.97 -21.18 10.31
N ALA A 94 -23.89 -20.09 9.54
CA ALA A 94 -25.05 -19.40 9.02
C ALA A 94 -25.88 -20.30 8.08
N ALA A 95 -25.22 -21.02 7.17
CA ALA A 95 -25.86 -21.97 6.26
C ALA A 95 -26.52 -23.15 7.01
N LYS A 96 -25.94 -23.57 8.15
CA LYS A 96 -26.53 -24.58 9.04
C LYS A 96 -27.70 -24.08 9.90
N GLY A 97 -28.11 -22.83 9.76
CA GLY A 97 -29.29 -22.28 10.44
C GLY A 97 -29.02 -21.63 11.81
N GLN A 98 -27.76 -21.40 12.19
CA GLN A 98 -27.48 -20.70 13.45
C GLN A 98 -27.86 -19.22 13.32
N HIS A 99 -28.94 -18.79 13.97
CA HIS A 99 -29.49 -17.44 13.82
C HIS A 99 -28.49 -16.31 14.10
N ARG A 100 -27.64 -16.46 15.13
CA ARG A 100 -26.60 -15.45 15.43
C ARG A 100 -25.57 -15.35 14.30
N ALA A 101 -25.17 -16.48 13.72
CA ALA A 101 -24.25 -16.51 12.60
C ALA A 101 -24.89 -15.92 11.33
N GLN A 102 -26.16 -16.26 11.07
CA GLN A 102 -26.93 -15.68 9.95
C GLN A 102 -27.01 -14.15 10.04
N ARG A 103 -27.32 -13.63 11.23
CA ARG A 103 -27.38 -12.18 11.46
C ARG A 103 -26.03 -11.51 11.23
N LEU A 104 -24.96 -12.02 11.86
CA LEU A 104 -23.62 -11.47 11.71
C LEU A 104 -23.14 -11.52 10.25
N PHE A 105 -23.40 -12.61 9.55
CA PHE A 105 -23.04 -12.76 8.14
C PHE A 105 -23.81 -11.78 7.25
N ALA A 106 -25.12 -11.61 7.46
CA ALA A 106 -25.93 -10.65 6.72
C ALA A 106 -25.51 -9.18 7.00
N GLU A 107 -25.16 -8.86 8.25
CA GLU A 107 -24.64 -7.54 8.64
C GLU A 107 -23.28 -7.26 7.95
N MET A 108 -22.36 -8.23 7.94
CA MET A 108 -21.09 -8.11 7.23
C MET A 108 -21.30 -7.93 5.73
N LEU A 109 -22.17 -8.73 5.11
CA LEU A 109 -22.46 -8.64 3.68
C LEU A 109 -23.04 -7.26 3.32
N THR A 110 -24.07 -6.82 4.05
CA THR A 110 -24.71 -5.51 3.82
C THR A 110 -23.72 -4.36 4.00
N SER A 111 -22.87 -4.42 5.03
CA SER A 111 -21.84 -3.41 5.27
C SER A 111 -20.80 -3.38 4.16
N THR A 112 -20.35 -4.54 3.67
CA THR A 112 -19.36 -4.63 2.59
C THR A 112 -19.95 -4.17 1.26
N GLU A 113 -21.17 -4.59 0.92
CA GLU A 113 -21.87 -4.13 -0.28
C GLU A 113 -22.12 -2.62 -0.25
N SER A 114 -22.54 -2.08 0.90
CA SER A 114 -22.75 -0.63 1.06
C SER A 114 -21.44 0.15 0.94
N GLN A 115 -20.34 -0.35 1.52
CA GLN A 115 -19.01 0.27 1.38
C GLN A 115 -18.51 0.21 -0.05
N ASN A 116 -18.63 -0.94 -0.72
CA ASN A 116 -18.25 -1.09 -2.11
C ASN A 116 -19.06 -0.17 -3.02
N ARG A 117 -20.37 -0.07 -2.77
CA ARG A 117 -21.24 0.84 -3.51
C ARG A 117 -20.87 2.31 -3.28
N ALA A 118 -20.62 2.69 -2.03
CA ALA A 118 -20.20 4.07 -1.72
C ALA A 118 -18.88 4.43 -2.37
N LEU A 119 -17.90 3.51 -2.38
CA LEU A 119 -16.63 3.70 -3.09
C LEU A 119 -16.83 3.77 -4.61
N ALA A 120 -17.72 2.94 -5.16
CA ALA A 120 -18.06 2.99 -6.59
C ALA A 120 -18.74 4.31 -6.97
N ASP A 121 -19.69 4.79 -6.17
CA ASP A 121 -20.39 6.06 -6.37
C ASP A 121 -19.40 7.25 -6.27
N GLU A 122 -18.50 7.25 -5.28
CA GLU A 122 -17.43 8.26 -5.12
C GLU A 122 -16.49 8.26 -6.33
N TRP A 123 -16.05 7.08 -6.76
CA TRP A 123 -15.17 6.95 -7.91
C TRP A 123 -15.84 7.37 -9.22
N LEU A 124 -17.12 7.05 -9.39
CA LEU A 124 -17.94 7.48 -10.52
C LEU A 124 -18.07 9.00 -10.57
N GLU A 125 -18.30 9.65 -9.43
CA GLU A 125 -18.38 11.12 -9.33
C GLU A 125 -17.05 11.76 -9.76
N ILE A 126 -15.92 11.28 -9.21
CA ILE A 126 -14.57 11.75 -9.56
C ILE A 126 -14.29 11.56 -11.07
N ALA A 127 -14.62 10.37 -11.61
CA ALA A 127 -14.43 10.06 -13.02
C ALA A 127 -15.23 10.98 -13.94
N ASN A 128 -16.50 11.23 -13.61
CA ASN A 128 -17.37 12.14 -14.36
C ASN A 128 -16.86 13.58 -14.31
N GLU A 129 -16.47 14.06 -13.12
CA GLU A 129 -15.92 15.42 -12.97
C GLU A 129 -14.64 15.60 -13.77
N TYR A 130 -13.71 14.63 -13.66
CA TYR A 130 -12.47 14.61 -14.40
C TYR A 130 -12.69 14.66 -15.92
N LYS A 131 -13.56 13.77 -16.41
CA LYS A 131 -13.86 13.66 -17.84
C LYS A 131 -14.51 14.94 -18.37
N ALA A 132 -15.52 15.45 -17.68
CA ALA A 132 -16.20 16.69 -18.06
C ALA A 132 -15.27 17.91 -18.01
N TYR A 133 -14.33 17.96 -17.07
CA TYR A 133 -13.33 19.02 -17.00
C TYR A 133 -12.38 18.98 -18.20
N TRP A 134 -11.79 17.82 -18.48
CA TRP A 134 -10.79 17.69 -19.53
C TRP A 134 -11.36 17.76 -20.94
N GLU A 135 -12.57 17.23 -21.19
CA GLU A 135 -13.26 17.42 -22.48
C GLU A 135 -13.41 18.91 -22.79
N ARG A 136 -13.93 19.70 -21.84
CA ARG A 136 -14.06 21.15 -22.00
C ARG A 136 -12.72 21.86 -22.22
N GLU A 137 -11.68 21.43 -21.50
CA GLU A 137 -10.35 22.04 -21.61
C GLU A 137 -9.66 21.69 -22.93
N LEU A 138 -9.80 20.46 -23.43
CA LEU A 138 -9.27 20.03 -24.73
C LEU A 138 -9.99 20.74 -25.88
N GLU A 139 -11.32 20.83 -25.84
CA GLU A 139 -12.10 21.62 -26.83
C GLU A 139 -11.67 23.10 -26.82
N ARG A 140 -11.41 23.67 -25.63
CA ARG A 140 -10.92 25.04 -25.50
C ARG A 140 -9.54 25.20 -26.14
N ARG A 141 -8.62 24.26 -25.91
CA ARG A 141 -7.27 24.28 -26.50
C ARG A 141 -7.33 24.18 -28.02
N GLU A 142 -8.15 23.27 -28.54
CA GLU A 142 -8.37 23.10 -29.98
C GLU A 142 -8.89 24.40 -30.61
N ARG A 143 -9.94 25.01 -30.03
CA ARG A 143 -10.51 26.27 -30.52
C ARG A 143 -9.51 27.43 -30.53
N LEU A 144 -8.59 27.46 -29.59
CA LEU A 144 -7.57 28.51 -29.46
C LEU A 144 -6.26 28.16 -30.18
N GLY A 145 -6.14 26.98 -30.79
CA GLY A 145 -4.92 26.51 -31.45
C GLY A 145 -3.73 26.31 -30.50
N ILE A 146 -4.00 25.97 -29.22
CA ILE A 146 -2.95 25.74 -28.22
C ILE A 146 -2.42 24.31 -28.38
N THR A 147 -1.21 24.17 -28.93
CA THR A 147 -0.57 22.87 -29.23
C THR A 147 0.69 22.59 -28.41
N ASP A 148 1.18 23.54 -27.62
CA ASP A 148 2.44 23.41 -26.87
C ASP A 148 2.31 22.65 -25.53
N GLN A 149 1.09 22.39 -25.08
CA GLN A 149 0.84 21.76 -23.79
C GLN A 149 0.73 20.25 -23.92
N SER A 150 1.41 19.53 -23.03
CA SER A 150 1.27 18.08 -22.94
C SER A 150 -0.18 17.67 -22.67
N PRO A 151 -0.62 16.53 -23.23
CA PRO A 151 -1.94 15.98 -22.95
C PRO A 151 -2.08 15.61 -21.46
N PRO A 152 -3.29 15.66 -20.90
CA PRO A 152 -3.55 15.20 -19.54
C PRO A 152 -3.24 13.72 -19.38
N GLN A 153 -2.85 13.36 -18.17
CA GLN A 153 -2.65 11.98 -17.75
C GLN A 153 -3.49 11.72 -16.49
N PRO A 154 -4.41 10.74 -16.50
CA PRO A 154 -4.87 9.99 -17.68
C PRO A 154 -5.59 10.87 -18.72
N HIS A 155 -5.64 10.43 -19.98
CA HIS A 155 -6.48 11.11 -20.97
C HIS A 155 -7.98 10.87 -20.64
N PRO A 156 -8.91 11.83 -20.83
CA PRO A 156 -10.34 11.61 -20.58
C PRO A 156 -10.94 10.40 -21.32
N ASP A 157 -10.43 10.05 -22.51
CA ASP A 157 -10.88 8.87 -23.26
C ASP A 157 -10.50 7.53 -22.61
N GLN A 158 -9.47 7.53 -21.78
CA GLN A 158 -9.06 6.36 -20.98
C GLN A 158 -10.03 6.13 -19.82
N VAL A 159 -10.79 7.15 -19.40
CA VAL A 159 -11.78 7.00 -18.33
C VAL A 159 -13.05 6.35 -18.90
N LYS A 160 -13.27 5.09 -18.52
CA LYS A 160 -14.43 4.27 -18.88
C LYS A 160 -15.44 4.26 -17.74
N ILE A 161 -16.71 4.34 -18.12
CA ILE A 161 -17.83 4.40 -17.18
C ILE A 161 -18.93 3.49 -17.72
N ASP A 162 -19.30 2.46 -16.95
CA ASP A 162 -20.49 1.66 -17.21
C ASP A 162 -21.69 2.28 -16.48
N MET A 163 -22.57 2.91 -17.25
CA MET A 163 -23.76 3.59 -16.73
C MET A 163 -24.82 2.63 -16.16
N LYS A 164 -24.74 1.32 -16.42
CA LYS A 164 -25.66 0.33 -15.87
C LYS A 164 -25.23 -0.15 -14.49
N THR A 165 -23.93 -0.36 -14.30
CA THR A 165 -23.38 -0.85 -13.02
C THR A 165 -22.95 0.28 -12.10
N GLY A 166 -22.66 1.46 -12.65
CA GLY A 166 -22.07 2.59 -11.93
C GLY A 166 -20.56 2.46 -11.74
N GLU A 167 -19.92 1.49 -12.40
CA GLU A 167 -18.49 1.27 -12.28
C GLU A 167 -17.71 2.20 -13.23
N ALA A 168 -16.66 2.83 -12.69
CA ALA A 168 -15.70 3.60 -13.47
C ALA A 168 -14.30 2.98 -13.34
N TRP A 169 -13.52 2.99 -14.41
CA TRP A 169 -12.13 2.55 -14.41
C TRP A 169 -11.32 3.30 -15.46
N ILE A 170 -10.00 3.19 -15.38
CA ILE A 170 -9.09 3.79 -16.34
C ILE A 170 -8.52 2.66 -17.20
N GLU A 171 -8.72 2.77 -18.50
CA GLU A 171 -8.20 1.87 -19.51
C GLU A 171 -6.99 2.54 -20.16
N GLY A 172 -5.79 2.10 -19.78
CA GLY A 172 -4.54 2.42 -20.48
C GLY A 172 -3.41 2.87 -19.57
N PRO A 173 -2.29 3.34 -20.14
CA PRO A 173 -1.23 3.91 -19.35
C PRO A 173 -1.75 5.17 -18.64
N VAL A 174 -1.67 5.15 -17.31
CA VAL A 174 -2.21 6.21 -16.44
C VAL A 174 -1.12 7.19 -16.04
N THR A 175 0.12 6.70 -15.91
CA THR A 175 1.28 7.51 -15.53
C THR A 175 2.14 7.86 -16.74
N LYS A 176 2.92 8.94 -16.60
CA LYS A 176 3.89 9.34 -17.61
C LYS A 176 4.94 8.26 -17.86
N GLU A 177 5.36 7.52 -16.82
CA GLU A 177 6.30 6.42 -17.00
C GLU A 177 5.68 5.29 -17.81
N GLN A 178 4.42 4.94 -17.55
CA GLN A 178 3.70 3.90 -18.31
C GLN A 178 3.51 4.31 -19.78
N VAL A 179 3.20 5.58 -20.04
CA VAL A 179 3.11 6.10 -21.42
C VAL A 179 4.46 5.98 -22.13
N ALA A 180 5.55 6.38 -21.48
CA ALA A 180 6.90 6.29 -22.06
C ALA A 180 7.34 4.84 -22.29
N GLU A 181 6.99 3.94 -21.37
CA GLU A 181 7.26 2.51 -21.52
C GLU A 181 6.49 1.92 -22.71
N LEU A 182 5.20 2.24 -22.84
CA LEU A 182 4.38 1.83 -23.97
C LEU A 182 4.94 2.36 -25.30
N GLU A 183 5.32 3.63 -25.35
CA GLU A 183 5.91 4.27 -26.54
C GLU A 183 7.23 3.62 -26.94
N MET A 184 8.10 3.30 -25.97
CA MET A 184 9.35 2.58 -26.19
C MET A 184 9.11 1.19 -26.81
N TRP A 185 8.20 0.40 -26.23
CA TRP A 185 7.90 -0.94 -26.74
C TRP A 185 7.22 -0.91 -28.10
N THR A 186 6.32 0.05 -28.32
CA THR A 186 5.64 0.26 -29.62
C THR A 186 6.65 0.63 -30.69
N SER A 187 7.56 1.57 -30.40
CA SER A 187 8.63 1.97 -31.32
C SER A 187 9.56 0.80 -31.64
N ARG A 188 9.86 -0.04 -30.64
CA ARG A 188 10.69 -1.23 -30.82
C ARG A 188 9.99 -2.27 -31.70
N ARG A 189 8.69 -2.52 -31.48
CA ARG A 189 7.87 -3.39 -32.33
C ARG A 189 7.92 -2.92 -33.78
N ASP A 190 7.65 -1.63 -34.02
CA ASP A 190 7.59 -1.08 -35.37
C ASP A 190 8.95 -1.17 -36.10
N GLY A 191 10.05 -0.99 -35.36
CA GLY A 191 11.40 -1.24 -35.88
C GLY A 191 11.62 -2.69 -36.32
N TYR A 192 11.20 -3.67 -35.50
CA TYR A 192 11.30 -5.10 -35.87
C TYR A 192 10.36 -5.49 -37.01
N VAL A 193 9.17 -4.87 -37.11
CA VAL A 193 8.27 -5.08 -38.25
C VAL A 193 8.95 -4.63 -39.55
N GLN A 194 9.56 -3.45 -39.55
CA GLN A 194 10.29 -2.94 -40.72
C GLN A 194 11.51 -3.80 -41.06
N GLU A 195 12.28 -4.24 -40.05
CA GLU A 195 13.42 -5.15 -40.24
C GLU A 195 12.97 -6.48 -40.86
N LEU A 196 11.86 -7.03 -40.39
CA LEU A 196 11.30 -8.28 -40.87
C LEU A 196 10.76 -8.16 -42.30
N GLU A 197 10.10 -7.04 -42.65
CA GLU A 197 9.72 -6.73 -44.03
C GLU A 197 10.95 -6.66 -44.95
N TRP A 198 12.02 -5.99 -44.52
CA TRP A 198 13.26 -5.90 -45.26
C TRP A 198 13.93 -7.27 -45.45
N LEU A 199 14.05 -8.07 -44.38
CA LEU A 199 14.64 -9.41 -44.42
C LEU A 199 13.88 -10.34 -45.37
N ARG A 200 12.54 -10.27 -45.36
CA ARG A 200 11.70 -11.04 -46.29
C ARG A 200 11.90 -10.61 -47.74
N GLN A 201 11.97 -9.31 -47.99
CA GLN A 201 12.24 -8.78 -49.32
C GLN A 201 13.62 -9.24 -49.83
N GLU A 202 14.65 -9.17 -48.99
CA GLU A 202 16.01 -9.60 -49.34
C GLU A 202 16.09 -11.11 -49.60
N PHE A 203 15.38 -11.92 -48.80
CA PHE A 203 15.27 -13.36 -49.00
C PHE A 203 14.65 -13.71 -50.36
N ASP A 204 13.60 -12.97 -50.75
CA ASP A 204 12.93 -13.17 -52.04
C ASP A 204 13.81 -12.74 -53.23
N THR A 205 14.66 -11.73 -53.06
CA THR A 205 15.55 -11.24 -54.12
C THR A 205 16.89 -11.98 -54.23
N SER A 206 17.31 -12.69 -53.17
CA SER A 206 18.56 -13.44 -53.18
C SER A 206 18.49 -14.66 -54.10
N GLU A 207 19.58 -14.99 -54.78
CA GLU A 207 19.74 -16.21 -55.59
C GLU A 207 20.70 -17.23 -54.95
N ASP A 208 21.47 -16.85 -53.92
CA ASP A 208 22.40 -17.73 -53.22
C ASP A 208 21.72 -18.47 -52.05
N GLU A 209 21.80 -19.80 -52.06
CA GLU A 209 21.24 -20.68 -51.03
C GLU A 209 21.90 -20.51 -49.65
N ALA A 210 23.19 -20.15 -49.61
CA ALA A 210 23.88 -19.90 -48.34
C ALA A 210 23.36 -18.61 -47.67
N ASP A 211 23.14 -17.57 -48.48
CA ASP A 211 22.59 -16.30 -48.02
C ASP A 211 21.12 -16.45 -47.60
N LYS A 212 20.32 -17.22 -48.37
CA LYS A 212 18.93 -17.56 -47.99
C LYS A 212 18.84 -18.28 -46.66
N ALA A 213 19.70 -19.26 -46.40
CA ALA A 213 19.71 -19.97 -45.12
C ALA A 213 20.05 -19.05 -43.93
N GLY A 214 20.95 -18.08 -44.14
CA GLY A 214 21.26 -17.04 -43.15
C GLY A 214 20.05 -16.14 -42.89
N LEU A 215 19.45 -15.59 -43.95
CA LEU A 215 18.26 -14.73 -43.88
C LEU A 215 17.06 -15.45 -43.25
N GLU A 216 16.85 -16.74 -43.52
CA GLU A 216 15.80 -17.54 -42.86
C GLU A 216 16.04 -17.66 -41.34
N GLY A 217 17.30 -17.74 -40.90
CA GLY A 217 17.67 -17.67 -39.49
C GLY A 217 17.31 -16.32 -38.86
N ASP A 218 17.63 -15.24 -39.55
CA ASP A 218 17.39 -13.87 -39.09
C ASP A 218 15.90 -13.55 -39.04
N ILE A 219 15.12 -13.95 -40.05
CA ILE A 219 13.65 -13.83 -40.09
C ILE A 219 13.03 -14.54 -38.88
N ARG A 220 13.43 -15.79 -38.61
CA ARG A 220 12.91 -16.54 -37.45
C ARG A 220 13.26 -15.87 -36.13
N ASN A 221 14.45 -15.27 -36.03
CA ASN A 221 14.85 -14.54 -34.83
C ASN A 221 14.04 -13.24 -34.66
N ALA A 222 13.86 -12.46 -35.73
CA ALA A 222 13.04 -11.26 -35.73
C ALA A 222 11.58 -11.58 -35.37
N GLU A 223 10.99 -12.63 -35.94
CA GLU A 223 9.64 -13.12 -35.60
C GLU A 223 9.52 -13.48 -34.12
N LYS A 224 10.51 -14.19 -33.57
CA LYS A 224 10.53 -14.55 -32.14
C LYS A 224 10.61 -13.31 -31.24
N ILE A 225 11.42 -12.32 -31.60
CA ILE A 225 11.53 -11.08 -30.83
C ILE A 225 10.25 -10.27 -30.93
N LEU A 226 9.65 -10.17 -32.11
CA LEU A 226 8.38 -9.49 -32.32
C LEU A 226 7.27 -10.12 -31.47
N ALA A 227 7.15 -11.46 -31.46
CA ALA A 227 6.19 -12.17 -30.63
C ALA A 227 6.40 -11.92 -29.12
N MET A 228 7.64 -11.79 -28.65
CA MET A 228 7.91 -11.41 -27.26
C MET A 228 7.49 -9.97 -26.96
N ILE A 229 7.72 -9.05 -27.89
CA ILE A 229 7.32 -7.64 -27.73
C ILE A 229 5.79 -7.53 -27.74
N GLU A 230 5.08 -8.26 -28.61
CA GLU A 230 3.62 -8.33 -28.63
C GLU A 230 3.07 -8.83 -27.29
N LEU A 231 3.63 -9.89 -26.71
CA LEU A 231 3.25 -10.39 -25.39
C LEU A 231 3.51 -9.36 -24.26
N ILE A 232 4.58 -8.58 -24.38
CA ILE A 232 4.87 -7.49 -23.44
C ILE A 232 3.85 -6.36 -23.61
N LEU A 233 3.52 -6.00 -24.86
CA LEU A 233 2.52 -4.97 -25.16
C LEU A 233 1.13 -5.37 -24.69
N GLU A 234 0.71 -6.61 -24.87
CA GLU A 234 -0.53 -7.16 -24.25
C GLU A 234 -0.49 -7.02 -22.73
N ARG A 235 0.66 -7.30 -22.10
CA ARG A 235 0.78 -7.20 -20.63
C ARG A 235 0.78 -5.75 -20.11
N ILE A 236 1.36 -4.81 -20.85
CA ILE A 236 1.54 -3.41 -20.44
C ILE A 236 0.33 -2.55 -20.84
N GLY A 237 -0.22 -2.81 -22.00
CA GLY A 237 -1.38 -2.14 -22.54
C GLY A 237 -2.43 -3.17 -22.90
N TYR A 238 -3.26 -3.53 -21.91
CA TYR A 238 -4.55 -4.22 -22.03
C TYR A 238 -4.51 -5.75 -21.99
#